data_AF-A0A3D5KJ96-F1
#
_entry.id   AF-A0A3D5KJ96-F1
#
_cell.length_a   1.000
_cell.length_b   1.000
_cell.length_c   1.000
_cell.angle_alpha   90.00
_cell.angle_beta   90.00
_cell.angle_gamma   90.00
#
_symmetry.space_group_name_H-M   'P 1'
#
loop_
_entity.id
_entity.type
_entity.pdbx_description
1 polymer ?
#
loop_
_entity_poly.entity_id
_entity_poly.type
_entity_poly.pdbx_seq_one_letter_code
_entity_poly.pdbx_strand_id
1 'polypeptide(L)'
;KQLFAQVTNPPIDPIRERMIMSLASHVGGSLNLLEESPEHCLTLELPTPILSNGELEKIRYIDHRHLQTKTIYTYFKADGSEGALEKGLNRVCQYVTDAIEDGFTIIILSDRSFDSGHTQIPSLLAVAAVHHDLIRKGLRGKVGLLVEAGD
;
A
#
# COMPACT_ATOMS: atom_id res chain seq x y z
N LYS A 1 -16.74 3.63 -11.20
CA LYS A 1 -18.04 2.95 -11.03
C LYS A 1 -17.80 1.63 -10.32
N GLN A 2 -18.59 1.29 -9.31
CA GLN A 2 -18.47 0.00 -8.62
C GLN A 2 -19.12 -1.10 -9.47
N LEU A 3 -18.49 -2.27 -9.53
CA LEU A 3 -19.07 -3.45 -10.16
C LEU A 3 -20.00 -4.13 -9.15
N PHE A 4 -21.11 -4.69 -9.62
CA PHE A 4 -22.04 -5.47 -8.80
C PHE A 4 -22.37 -6.78 -9.50
N ALA A 5 -22.69 -7.79 -8.71
CA ALA A 5 -23.10 -9.09 -9.20
C ALA A 5 -24.56 -9.05 -9.69
N GLN A 6 -24.81 -9.65 -10.84
CA GLN A 6 -26.17 -9.92 -11.35
C GLN A 6 -26.22 -11.32 -11.95
N VAL A 7 -27.23 -12.09 -11.52
CA VAL A 7 -27.62 -13.44 -12.01
C VAL A 7 -26.59 -14.55 -11.76
N THR A 8 -25.32 -14.32 -12.05
CA THR A 8 -24.23 -15.31 -11.98
C THR A 8 -23.80 -15.66 -10.56
N ASN A 9 -23.92 -14.72 -9.62
CA ASN A 9 -23.70 -14.92 -8.20
C ASN A 9 -24.62 -14.01 -7.37
N PRO A 10 -25.26 -14.50 -6.30
CA PRO A 10 -26.11 -13.67 -5.45
C PRO A 10 -25.26 -12.71 -4.60
N PRO A 11 -25.73 -11.46 -4.36
CA PRO A 11 -25.10 -10.57 -3.39
C PRO A 11 -25.32 -11.05 -1.96
N ILE A 12 -24.35 -10.80 -1.08
CA ILE A 12 -24.41 -11.11 0.36
C ILE A 12 -25.10 -9.95 1.10
N ASP A 13 -25.92 -10.26 2.11
CA ASP A 13 -26.54 -9.25 2.99
C ASP A 13 -25.54 -8.80 4.09
N PRO A 14 -25.00 -7.57 4.05
CA PRO A 14 -23.95 -7.13 4.97
C PRO A 14 -24.43 -6.93 6.42
N ILE A 15 -25.74 -6.96 6.67
CA ILE A 15 -26.32 -6.80 8.01
C ILE A 15 -26.67 -8.17 8.57
N ARG A 16 -27.45 -8.96 7.83
CA ARG A 16 -27.93 -10.28 8.28
C ARG A 16 -26.84 -11.33 8.31
N GLU A 17 -25.89 -11.24 7.39
CA GLU A 17 -24.80 -12.21 7.22
C GLU A 17 -23.45 -11.65 7.71
N ARG A 18 -23.45 -10.65 8.59
CA ARG A 18 -22.21 -10.03 9.10
C ARG A 18 -21.23 -11.04 9.70
N MET A 19 -21.73 -12.11 10.33
CA MET A 19 -20.90 -13.13 10.99
C MET A 19 -19.98 -13.89 10.03
N ILE A 20 -20.33 -13.97 8.73
CA ILE A 20 -19.50 -14.64 7.72
C ILE A 20 -18.58 -13.67 6.96
N MET A 21 -18.61 -12.38 7.28
CA MET A 21 -17.79 -11.35 6.66
C MET A 21 -16.65 -10.91 7.57
N SER A 22 -15.49 -10.60 7.00
CA SER A 22 -14.36 -10.04 7.74
C SER A 22 -13.69 -8.91 6.94
N LEU A 23 -13.24 -7.88 7.66
CA LEU A 23 -12.40 -6.80 7.15
C LEU A 23 -10.93 -6.97 7.59
N ALA A 24 -10.62 -8.07 8.29
CA ALA A 24 -9.27 -8.33 8.77
C ALA A 24 -8.29 -8.36 7.58
N SER A 25 -7.21 -7.62 7.72
CA SER A 25 -6.21 -7.39 6.68
C SER A 25 -4.83 -7.73 7.24
N HIS A 26 -3.97 -8.30 6.41
CA HIS A 26 -2.60 -8.64 6.78
C HIS A 26 -1.63 -7.82 5.92
N VAL A 27 -0.65 -7.19 6.54
CA VAL A 27 0.30 -6.29 5.89
C VAL A 27 1.72 -6.79 6.13
N GLY A 28 2.45 -7.06 5.06
CA GLY A 28 3.82 -7.58 5.11
C GLY A 28 4.18 -8.35 3.84
N GLY A 29 5.37 -8.92 3.83
CA GLY A 29 5.81 -9.82 2.76
C GLY A 29 5.20 -11.21 2.90
N SER A 30 4.74 -11.76 1.79
CA SER A 30 4.33 -13.16 1.65
C SER A 30 5.54 -14.00 1.25
N LEU A 31 5.73 -15.11 1.95
CA LEU A 31 6.75 -16.11 1.66
C LEU A 31 6.20 -17.21 0.72
N ASN A 32 7.03 -18.20 0.41
CA ASN A 32 6.69 -19.29 -0.51
C ASN A 32 5.52 -20.14 0.03
N LEU A 33 4.38 -20.13 -0.65
CA LEU A 33 3.18 -20.88 -0.24
C LEU A 33 3.40 -22.39 -0.11
N LEU A 34 4.38 -22.96 -0.81
CA LEU A 34 4.65 -24.40 -0.81
C LEU A 34 5.53 -24.85 0.36
N GLU A 35 6.07 -23.91 1.12
CA GLU A 35 6.93 -24.16 2.26
C GLU A 35 6.20 -23.78 3.56
N GLU A 36 6.38 -24.59 4.59
CA GLU A 36 5.84 -24.32 5.91
C GLU A 36 6.96 -23.80 6.81
N SER A 37 6.86 -22.55 7.25
CA SER A 37 7.79 -21.98 8.23
C SER A 37 7.10 -21.01 9.20
N PRO A 38 7.64 -20.82 10.42
CA PRO A 38 7.13 -19.81 11.35
C PRO A 38 7.26 -18.37 10.83
N GLU A 39 8.11 -18.14 9.83
CA GLU A 39 8.33 -16.81 9.24
C GLU A 39 7.10 -16.33 8.47
N HIS A 40 6.22 -17.22 8.02
CA HIS A 40 4.94 -16.84 7.40
C HIS A 40 4.02 -16.06 8.35
N CYS A 41 4.21 -16.22 9.67
CA CYS A 41 3.43 -15.50 10.67
C CYS A 41 3.99 -14.10 10.96
N LEU A 42 5.13 -13.71 10.37
CA LEU A 42 5.72 -12.37 10.53
C LEU A 42 4.99 -11.34 9.65
N THR A 43 3.72 -11.10 9.97
CA THR A 43 2.88 -10.10 9.29
C THR A 43 2.18 -9.22 10.32
N LEU A 44 1.83 -8.01 9.92
CA LEU A 44 1.01 -7.12 10.73
C LEU A 44 -0.47 -7.43 10.48
N GLU A 45 -1.14 -7.98 11.47
CA GLU A 45 -2.59 -8.18 11.45
C GLU A 45 -3.32 -6.87 11.82
N LEU A 46 -4.26 -6.47 10.98
CA LEU A 46 -5.12 -5.31 11.17
C LEU A 46 -6.58 -5.78 11.21
N PRO A 47 -7.38 -5.37 12.21
CA PRO A 47 -8.80 -5.76 12.29
C PRO A 47 -9.66 -5.12 11.19
N THR A 48 -9.18 -4.03 10.60
CA THR A 48 -9.83 -3.27 9.53
C THR A 48 -8.75 -2.65 8.63
N PRO A 49 -9.01 -2.43 7.32
CA PRO A 49 -8.08 -1.72 6.44
C PRO A 49 -8.02 -0.21 6.73
N ILE A 50 -8.86 0.31 7.64
CA ILE A 50 -8.90 1.72 8.00
C ILE A 50 -8.07 1.94 9.26
N LEU A 51 -7.08 2.82 9.17
CA LEU A 51 -6.16 3.16 10.25
C LEU A 51 -6.38 4.60 10.71
N SER A 52 -6.32 4.82 12.02
CA SER A 52 -6.20 6.15 12.58
C SER A 52 -4.76 6.67 12.46
N ASN A 53 -4.57 8.00 12.51
CA ASN A 53 -3.24 8.61 12.47
C ASN A 53 -2.32 8.05 13.58
N GLY A 54 -2.85 7.80 14.77
CA GLY A 54 -2.07 7.23 15.87
C GLY A 54 -1.63 5.79 15.62
N GLU A 55 -2.44 4.98 14.91
CA GLU A 55 -2.07 3.62 14.51
C GLU A 55 -1.05 3.64 13.37
N LEU A 56 -1.25 4.49 12.37
CA LEU A 56 -0.30 4.64 11.27
C LEU A 56 1.09 5.08 11.77
N GLU A 57 1.14 6.03 12.71
CA GLU A 57 2.41 6.44 13.31
C GLU A 57 3.08 5.28 14.08
N LYS A 58 2.32 4.43 14.78
CA LYS A 58 2.91 3.21 15.38
C LYS A 58 3.54 2.31 14.32
N ILE A 59 2.86 2.13 13.18
CA ILE A 59 3.35 1.30 12.06
C ILE A 59 4.61 1.89 11.42
N ARG A 60 4.68 3.23 11.33
CA ARG A 60 5.83 3.96 10.77
C ARG A 60 7.13 3.67 11.49
N TYR A 61 7.07 3.41 12.80
CA TYR A 61 8.25 3.14 13.65
C TYR A 61 8.42 1.65 14.01
N ILE A 62 7.72 0.73 13.34
CA ILE A 62 7.96 -0.71 13.53
C ILE A 62 9.35 -1.04 12.98
N ASP A 63 10.18 -1.62 13.85
CA ASP A 63 11.45 -2.24 13.51
C ASP A 63 11.59 -3.54 14.33
N HIS A 64 10.92 -4.60 13.86
CA HIS A 64 10.90 -5.88 14.57
C HIS A 64 11.06 -7.06 13.61
N ARG A 65 12.13 -7.85 13.78
CA ARG A 65 12.37 -9.14 13.09
C ARG A 65 12.03 -9.11 11.59
N HIS A 66 12.63 -8.17 10.86
CA HIS A 66 12.45 -7.95 9.42
C HIS A 66 11.12 -7.30 9.00
N LEU A 67 10.21 -7.02 9.92
CA LEU A 67 9.06 -6.17 9.67
C LEU A 67 9.51 -4.71 9.75
N GLN A 68 9.98 -4.17 8.62
CA GLN A 68 10.46 -2.79 8.53
C GLN A 68 9.55 -1.97 7.63
N THR A 69 9.29 -0.74 8.07
CA THR A 69 8.42 0.20 7.38
C THR A 69 9.23 1.32 6.72
N LYS A 70 8.93 1.62 5.46
CA LYS A 70 9.45 2.80 4.76
C LYS A 70 8.31 3.73 4.37
N THR A 71 8.46 5.02 4.65
CA THR A 71 7.56 6.05 4.11
C THR A 71 8.12 6.60 2.81
N ILE A 72 7.29 6.64 1.78
CA ILE A 72 7.61 7.21 0.47
C ILE A 72 6.60 8.30 0.17
N TYR A 73 7.11 9.52 -0.01
CA TYR A 73 6.26 10.67 -0.28
C TYR A 73 5.86 10.76 -1.76
N THR A 74 4.56 10.82 -2.01
CA THR A 74 3.93 10.84 -3.32
C THR A 74 3.69 12.27 -3.79
N TYR A 75 4.78 13.01 -4.04
CA TYR A 75 4.75 14.35 -4.61
C TYR A 75 5.49 14.44 -5.95
N PHE A 76 5.21 15.50 -6.69
CA PHE A 76 5.97 15.89 -7.88
C PHE A 76 6.19 17.40 -7.89
N LYS A 77 7.16 17.87 -8.66
CA LYS A 77 7.50 19.29 -8.72
C LYS A 77 6.46 20.04 -9.55
N ALA A 78 5.94 21.14 -9.01
CA ALA A 78 4.90 21.96 -9.64
C ALA A 78 5.50 23.07 -10.51
N ASP A 79 6.49 22.75 -11.35
CA ASP A 79 7.21 23.74 -12.17
C ASP A 79 6.57 23.98 -13.55
N GLY A 80 5.40 23.41 -13.81
CA GLY A 80 4.69 23.53 -15.09
C GLY A 80 5.37 22.81 -16.26
N SER A 81 6.43 22.02 -16.00
CA SER A 81 7.11 21.25 -17.04
C SER A 81 6.24 20.10 -17.55
N GLU A 82 6.30 19.86 -18.85
CA GLU A 82 5.61 18.74 -19.47
C GLU A 82 6.15 17.40 -18.92
N GLY A 83 5.24 16.50 -18.57
CA GLY A 83 5.57 15.19 -17.99
C GLY A 83 6.04 15.21 -16.54
N ALA A 84 5.89 16.32 -15.79
CA ALA A 84 6.29 16.39 -14.38
C ALA A 84 5.61 15.31 -13.50
N LEU A 85 4.31 15.06 -13.75
CA LEU A 85 3.55 14.01 -13.05
C LEU A 85 4.06 12.61 -13.38
N GLU A 86 4.31 12.33 -14.65
CA GLU A 86 4.84 11.03 -15.11
C GLU A 86 6.21 10.74 -14.51
N LYS A 87 7.11 11.74 -14.53
CA LYS A 87 8.42 11.65 -13.85
C LYS A 87 8.26 11.42 -12.36
N GLY A 88 7.30 12.10 -11.72
CA GLY A 88 6.96 11.92 -10.31
C GLY A 88 6.50 10.49 -9.99
N LEU A 89 5.61 9.93 -10.81
CA LEU A 89 5.14 8.56 -10.67
C LEU A 89 6.27 7.54 -10.86
N ASN A 90 7.08 7.70 -11.91
CA ASN A 90 8.23 6.83 -12.16
C ASN A 90 9.23 6.88 -11.00
N ARG A 91 9.48 8.07 -10.44
CA ARG A 91 10.30 8.25 -9.24
C ARG A 91 9.73 7.47 -8.05
N VAL A 92 8.43 7.58 -7.78
CA VAL A 92 7.78 6.85 -6.68
C VAL A 92 7.90 5.34 -6.89
N CYS A 93 7.58 4.83 -8.08
CA CYS A 93 7.71 3.40 -8.39
C CYS A 93 9.15 2.90 -8.21
N GLN A 94 10.15 3.70 -8.62
CA GLN A 94 11.55 3.36 -8.42
C GLN A 94 11.90 3.31 -6.94
N TYR A 95 11.57 4.35 -6.16
CA TYR A 95 11.85 4.39 -4.72
C TYR A 95 11.19 3.25 -3.95
N VAL A 96 10.00 2.82 -4.37
CA VAL A 96 9.35 1.64 -3.78
C VAL A 96 10.12 0.38 -4.12
N THR A 97 10.60 0.25 -5.36
CA THR A 97 11.43 -0.89 -5.79
C THR A 97 12.71 -0.96 -4.97
N ASP A 98 13.43 0.16 -4.87
CA ASP A 98 14.68 0.28 -4.12
C ASP A 98 14.46 -0.08 -2.64
N ALA A 99 13.36 0.40 -2.02
CA ALA A 99 13.02 0.05 -0.65
C ALA A 99 12.73 -1.45 -0.47
N ILE A 100 12.11 -2.12 -1.44
CA ILE A 100 11.89 -3.58 -1.36
C ILE A 100 13.21 -4.33 -1.48
N GLU A 101 14.14 -3.86 -2.31
CA GLU A 101 15.47 -4.43 -2.47
C GLU A 101 16.34 -4.25 -1.21
N ASP A 102 16.18 -3.11 -0.51
CA ASP A 102 16.77 -2.83 0.80
C ASP A 102 16.16 -3.69 1.94
N GLY A 103 15.10 -4.46 1.67
CA GLY A 103 14.48 -5.37 2.63
C GLY A 103 13.28 -4.82 3.39
N PHE A 104 12.74 -3.66 3.01
CA PHE A 104 11.52 -3.12 3.63
C PHE A 104 10.28 -3.92 3.20
N THR A 105 9.53 -4.42 4.18
CA THR A 105 8.34 -5.25 3.95
C THR A 105 7.02 -4.48 4.01
N ILE A 106 7.04 -3.24 4.53
CA ILE A 106 5.87 -2.36 4.60
C ILE A 106 6.24 -1.02 3.97
N ILE A 107 5.42 -0.55 3.04
CA ILE A 107 5.60 0.75 2.39
C ILE A 107 4.37 1.61 2.67
N ILE A 108 4.60 2.78 3.26
CA ILE A 108 3.59 3.82 3.43
C ILE A 108 3.76 4.83 2.31
N LEU A 109 2.79 4.90 1.40
CA LEU A 109 2.66 5.98 0.43
C LEU A 109 1.98 7.15 1.12
N SER A 110 2.66 8.29 1.21
CA SER A 110 2.14 9.46 1.92
C SER A 110 2.10 10.68 1.01
N ASP A 111 0.95 11.31 0.90
CA ASP A 111 0.81 12.57 0.17
C ASP A 111 1.12 13.81 1.01
N ARG A 112 1.45 13.65 2.30
CA ARG A 112 1.72 14.76 3.22
C ARG A 112 2.97 15.55 2.78
N SER A 113 2.77 16.58 1.95
CA SER A 113 3.84 17.41 1.39
C SER A 113 4.16 18.60 2.31
N PHE A 114 5.41 19.05 2.32
CA PHE A 114 5.90 20.09 3.23
C PHE A 114 6.52 21.30 2.51
N ASP A 115 6.24 21.52 1.21
CA ASP A 115 6.82 22.66 0.50
C ASP A 115 5.92 23.22 -0.63
N SER A 116 6.01 24.54 -0.81
CA SER A 116 5.36 25.35 -1.84
C SER A 116 5.71 24.97 -3.28
N GLY A 117 6.86 24.31 -3.50
CA GLY A 117 7.32 23.92 -4.84
C GLY A 117 6.80 22.57 -5.34
N HIS A 118 6.03 21.84 -4.53
CA HIS A 118 5.60 20.47 -4.82
C HIS A 118 4.09 20.31 -4.73
N THR A 119 3.53 19.50 -5.62
CA THR A 119 2.12 19.09 -5.60
C THR A 119 2.02 17.59 -5.34
N GLN A 120 0.91 17.19 -4.75
CA GLN A 120 0.62 15.80 -4.41
C GLN A 120 0.19 15.01 -5.66
N ILE A 121 0.66 13.77 -5.77
CA ILE A 121 0.12 12.82 -6.72
C ILE A 121 -1.18 12.27 -6.10
N PRO A 122 -2.31 12.25 -6.83
CA PRO A 122 -3.55 11.66 -6.33
C PRO A 122 -3.33 10.26 -5.77
N SER A 123 -3.87 9.99 -4.58
CA SER A 123 -3.53 8.79 -3.79
C SER A 123 -3.84 7.51 -4.57
N LEU A 124 -5.01 7.45 -5.20
CA LEU A 124 -5.45 6.34 -6.04
C LEU A 124 -4.51 6.09 -7.22
N LEU A 125 -4.01 7.15 -7.85
CA LEU A 125 -3.11 7.05 -9.00
C LEU A 125 -1.73 6.52 -8.57
N ALA A 126 -1.19 7.05 -7.46
CA ALA A 126 0.08 6.58 -6.90
C ALA A 126 0.02 5.10 -6.54
N VAL A 127 -1.04 4.68 -5.83
CA VAL A 127 -1.25 3.29 -5.41
C VAL A 127 -1.38 2.37 -6.61
N ALA A 128 -2.21 2.72 -7.60
CA ALA A 128 -2.40 1.90 -8.79
C ALA A 128 -1.10 1.75 -9.59
N ALA A 129 -0.37 2.84 -9.79
CA ALA A 129 0.91 2.82 -10.51
C ALA A 129 1.93 1.90 -9.82
N VAL A 130 2.13 2.08 -8.51
CA VAL A 130 3.06 1.26 -7.71
C VAL A 130 2.61 -0.19 -7.69
N HIS A 131 1.34 -0.46 -7.43
CA HIS A 131 0.78 -1.81 -7.38
C HIS A 131 1.04 -2.58 -8.68
N HIS A 132 0.70 -1.99 -9.82
CA HIS A 132 0.90 -2.63 -11.11
C HIS A 132 2.37 -2.74 -11.50
N ASP A 133 3.21 -1.79 -11.12
CA ASP A 133 4.65 -1.85 -11.37
C ASP A 133 5.31 -3.01 -10.62
N LEU A 134 4.96 -3.18 -9.35
CA LEU A 134 5.45 -4.28 -8.52
C LEU A 134 4.96 -5.64 -9.02
N ILE A 135 3.76 -5.73 -9.60
CA ILE A 135 3.28 -6.96 -10.23
C ILE A 135 4.15 -7.30 -11.45
N ARG A 136 4.40 -6.32 -12.33
CA ARG A 136 5.23 -6.53 -13.53
C ARG A 136 6.66 -6.96 -13.18
N LYS A 137 7.19 -6.47 -12.06
CA LYS A 137 8.52 -6.83 -11.54
C LYS A 137 8.54 -8.11 -10.70
N GLY A 138 7.38 -8.71 -10.39
CA GLY A 138 7.30 -9.88 -9.51
C GLY A 138 7.62 -9.60 -8.04
N LEU A 139 7.55 -8.33 -7.61
CA LEU A 139 7.89 -7.89 -6.25
C LEU A 139 6.67 -7.66 -5.36
N ARG A 140 5.45 -7.60 -5.92
CA ARG A 140 4.22 -7.26 -5.17
C ARG A 140 3.96 -8.16 -3.96
N GLY A 141 4.32 -9.44 -4.05
CA GLY A 141 4.14 -10.39 -2.95
C GLY A 141 5.07 -10.13 -1.76
N LYS A 142 6.18 -9.41 -1.95
CA LYS A 142 7.20 -9.19 -0.90
C LYS A 142 6.85 -8.05 0.06
N VAL A 143 5.77 -7.31 -0.18
CA VAL A 143 5.52 -6.04 0.50
C VAL A 143 4.04 -5.79 0.78
N GLY A 144 3.74 -5.15 1.90
CA GLY A 144 2.46 -4.54 2.21
C GLY A 144 2.43 -3.06 1.84
N LEU A 145 1.34 -2.60 1.21
CA LEU A 145 1.16 -1.19 0.87
C LEU A 145 0.13 -0.55 1.80
N LEU A 146 0.50 0.54 2.44
CA LEU A 146 -0.34 1.42 3.23
C LEU A 146 -0.37 2.80 2.59
N VAL A 147 -1.47 3.52 2.76
CA VAL A 147 -1.69 4.82 2.10
C VAL A 147 -2.14 5.83 3.14
N GLU A 148 -1.39 6.92 3.24
CA GLU A 148 -1.76 8.13 3.95
C GLU A 148 -2.19 9.15 2.89
N ALA A 149 -3.49 9.40 2.82
CA ALA A 149 -4.12 10.24 1.83
C ALA A 149 -4.87 11.41 2.50
N GLY A 150 -4.73 12.60 1.93
CA GLY A 150 -5.42 13.84 2.31
C GLY A 150 -6.19 14.48 1.15
N ASP A 151 -6.31 13.80 0.01
CA ASP A 151 -7.10 14.20 -1.16
C ASP A 151 -8.62 13.99 -1.01
#